data_AF-A0A4V1ZSQ9-F1
#
_entry.id   AF-A0A4V1ZSQ9-F1
#
_cell.length_a   1.000
_cell.length_b   1.000
_cell.length_c   1.000
_cell.angle_alpha   90.00
_cell.angle_beta   90.00
_cell.angle_gamma   90.00
#
_symmetry.space_group_name_H-M   'P 1'
#
loop_
_entity.id
_entity.type
_entity.pdbx_description
1 polymer ?
#
loop_
_entity_poly.entity_id
_entity_poly.type
_entity_poly.pdbx_seq_one_letter_code
_entity_poly.pdbx_strand_id
1 'polypeptide(L)'
;IKVSDEEVNQALIARVRQFPGQEQQVWDFYRKNPQALAELRAPLFEEKVVDHVLGQVKLVEEPVSKETLFADEDDDDTTGEKPADNAEAKDESNAEAKAD
;
A
#
# COMPACT_ATOMS: atom_id res chain seq x y z
N ILE A 1 -3.22 11.95 -12.68
CA ILE A 1 -2.93 10.49 -12.79
C ILE A 1 -3.25 10.06 -14.21
N LYS A 2 -2.30 9.46 -14.93
CA LYS A 2 -2.47 8.99 -16.32
C LYS A 2 -1.73 7.67 -16.50
N VAL A 3 -2.36 6.73 -17.21
CA VAL A 3 -1.74 5.46 -17.63
C VAL A 3 -1.13 5.68 -19.01
N SER A 4 0.15 5.36 -19.18
CA SER A 4 0.86 5.49 -20.46
C SER A 4 0.57 4.28 -21.35
N ASP A 5 0.73 4.44 -22.66
CA ASP A 5 0.58 3.32 -23.60
C ASP A 5 1.66 2.25 -23.42
N GLU A 6 2.83 2.62 -22.90
CA GLU A 6 3.89 1.66 -22.55
C GLU A 6 3.47 0.74 -21.41
N GLU A 7 2.85 1.29 -20.35
CA GLU A 7 2.35 0.51 -19.22
C GLU A 7 1.26 -0.48 -19.66
N VAL A 8 0.37 -0.03 -20.56
CA VAL A 8 -0.66 -0.90 -21.14
C VAL A 8 -0.06 -2.02 -21.98
N ASN A 9 0.97 -1.72 -22.77
CA ASN A 9 1.69 -2.73 -23.55
C ASN A 9 2.41 -3.74 -22.65
N GLN A 10 3.01 -3.29 -21.55
CA GLN A 10 3.64 -4.17 -20.56
C GLN A 10 2.60 -5.07 -19.88
N ALA A 11 1.44 -4.52 -19.50
CA ALA A 11 0.32 -5.29 -18.95
C ALA A 11 -0.23 -6.31 -19.95
N LEU A 12 -0.31 -5.96 -21.23
CA LEU A 12 -0.69 -6.90 -22.30
C LEU A 12 0.30 -8.07 -22.41
N ILE A 13 1.60 -7.78 -22.42
CA ILE A 13 2.64 -8.82 -22.46
C ILE A 13 2.54 -9.74 -21.23
N ALA A 14 2.34 -9.16 -20.04
CA ALA A 14 2.15 -9.93 -18.82
C ALA A 14 0.90 -10.81 -18.90
N ARG A 15 -0.21 -10.29 -19.43
CA ARG A 15 -1.45 -11.03 -19.64
C ARG A 15 -1.27 -12.18 -20.61
N VAL A 16 -0.63 -11.95 -21.76
CA VAL A 16 -0.35 -12.97 -22.77
C VAL A 16 0.48 -14.12 -22.21
N ARG A 17 1.47 -13.84 -21.36
CA ARG A 17 2.28 -14.87 -20.68
C ARG A 17 1.47 -15.81 -19.76
N GLN A 18 0.27 -15.40 -19.34
CA GLN A 18 -0.61 -16.25 -18.52
C GLN A 18 -1.35 -17.32 -19.35
N PHE A 19 -1.27 -17.27 -20.69
CA PHE A 19 -1.96 -18.19 -21.60
C PHE A 19 -1.00 -18.96 -22.51
N PRO A 20 -0.23 -19.93 -21.96
CA PRO A 20 0.72 -20.71 -22.75
C PRO A 20 0.02 -21.52 -23.84
N GLY A 21 0.56 -21.47 -25.07
CA GLY A 21 0.01 -22.14 -26.26
C GLY A 21 -1.15 -21.40 -26.94
N GLN A 22 -1.60 -20.27 -26.41
CA GLN A 22 -2.65 -19.41 -27.00
C GLN A 22 -2.18 -17.95 -27.12
N GLU A 23 -0.88 -17.69 -27.01
CA GLU A 23 -0.30 -16.36 -26.89
C GLU A 23 -0.69 -15.46 -28.08
N GLN A 24 -0.62 -16.01 -29.29
CA GLN A 24 -0.98 -15.29 -30.51
C GLN A 24 -2.47 -14.93 -30.57
N GLN A 25 -3.35 -15.82 -30.11
CA GLN A 25 -4.80 -15.58 -30.09
C GLN A 25 -5.16 -14.48 -29.10
N VAL A 26 -4.55 -14.51 -27.90
CA VAL A 26 -4.74 -13.49 -26.87
C VAL A 26 -4.21 -12.14 -27.34
N TRP A 27 -3.00 -12.12 -27.92
CA TRP A 27 -2.42 -10.91 -28.51
C TRP A 27 -3.33 -10.28 -29.58
N ASP A 28 -3.80 -11.10 -30.53
CA ASP A 28 -4.68 -10.65 -31.60
C ASP A 28 -6.05 -10.18 -31.08
N PHE A 29 -6.59 -10.84 -30.04
CA PHE A 29 -7.84 -10.46 -29.40
C PHE A 29 -7.75 -9.04 -28.85
N TYR A 30 -6.72 -8.73 -28.04
CA TYR A 30 -6.55 -7.39 -27.48
C TYR A 30 -6.26 -6.34 -28.55
N ARG A 31 -5.49 -6.68 -29.60
CA ARG A 31 -5.21 -5.75 -30.70
C ARG A 31 -6.46 -5.38 -31.52
N LYS A 32 -7.37 -6.32 -31.70
CA LYS A 32 -8.61 -6.13 -32.48
C LYS A 32 -9.75 -5.53 -31.66
N ASN A 33 -9.67 -5.60 -30.33
CA ASN A 33 -10.72 -5.16 -29.42
C ASN A 33 -10.25 -4.02 -28.51
N PRO A 34 -10.44 -2.75 -28.92
CA PRO A 34 -10.08 -1.59 -28.11
C PRO A 34 -10.72 -1.58 -26.72
N GLN A 35 -11.92 -2.14 -26.60
CA GLN A 35 -12.61 -2.28 -25.32
C GLN A 35 -11.86 -3.22 -24.36
N ALA A 36 -11.37 -4.36 -24.84
CA ALA A 36 -10.57 -5.28 -24.03
C ALA A 36 -9.23 -4.64 -23.61
N LEU A 37 -8.65 -3.82 -24.48
CA LEU A 37 -7.47 -3.01 -24.15
C LEU A 37 -7.75 -1.98 -23.04
N ALA A 38 -8.97 -1.43 -22.99
CA ALA A 38 -9.38 -0.52 -21.92
C ALA A 38 -9.53 -1.23 -20.56
N GLU A 39 -9.91 -2.51 -20.55
CA GLU A 39 -9.95 -3.32 -19.32
C GLU A 39 -8.57 -3.47 -18.68
N LEU A 40 -7.49 -3.51 -19.48
CA LEU A 40 -6.12 -3.50 -18.95
C LEU A 40 -5.73 -2.15 -18.32
N ARG A 41 -6.37 -1.05 -18.72
CA ARG A 41 -6.09 0.28 -18.18
C ARG A 41 -6.71 0.51 -16.80
N ALA A 42 -7.84 -0.12 -16.49
CA ALA A 42 -8.54 0.11 -15.23
C ALA A 42 -7.71 -0.29 -14.01
N PRO A 43 -7.15 -1.52 -13.92
CA PRO A 43 -6.28 -1.90 -12.80
C PRO A 43 -5.04 -1.02 -12.70
N LEU A 44 -4.40 -0.71 -13.83
CA LEU A 44 -3.22 0.18 -13.85
C LEU A 44 -3.55 1.58 -13.31
N PHE A 45 -4.77 2.07 -13.57
CA PHE A 45 -5.21 3.35 -13.04
C PHE A 45 -5.48 3.29 -11.54
N GLU A 46 -6.12 2.22 -11.06
CA GLU A 46 -6.38 2.00 -9.64
C GLU A 46 -5.09 1.99 -8.82
N GLU A 47 -4.09 1.20 -9.22
CA GLU A 47 -2.77 1.15 -8.56
C GLU A 47 -2.14 2.54 -8.49
N LYS A 48 -2.13 3.28 -9.61
CA LYS A 48 -1.55 4.63 -9.65
C LYS A 48 -2.31 5.66 -8.81
N VAL A 49 -3.62 5.49 -8.64
CA VAL A 49 -4.42 6.33 -7.75
C VAL A 49 -4.04 6.03 -6.30
N VAL A 50 -3.97 4.76 -5.93
CA VAL A 50 -3.57 4.32 -4.58
C VAL A 50 -2.17 4.84 -4.26
N ASP A 51 -1.20 4.62 -5.14
CA ASP A 51 0.17 5.13 -4.97
C ASP A 51 0.21 6.65 -4.82
N HIS A 52 -0.59 7.37 -5.60
CA HIS A 52 -0.64 8.83 -5.50
C HIS A 52 -1.17 9.30 -4.15
N VAL A 53 -2.21 8.64 -3.64
CA VAL A 53 -2.78 8.94 -2.31
C VAL A 53 -1.78 8.57 -1.22
N LEU A 54 -1.16 7.38 -1.28
CA LEU A 54 -0.15 6.94 -0.31
C LEU A 54 1.05 7.88 -0.24
N GLY A 55 1.46 8.47 -1.36
CA GLY A 55 2.52 9.48 -1.39
C GLY A 55 2.16 10.83 -0.79
N GLN A 56 0.87 11.08 -0.49
CA GLN A 56 0.37 12.34 0.07
C GLN A 56 -0.07 12.24 1.54
N VAL A 57 -0.28 11.02 2.05
CA VAL A 57 -0.68 10.81 3.45
C VAL A 57 0.53 10.80 4.38
N LYS A 58 0.28 11.11 5.66
CA LYS A 58 1.28 10.92 6.71
C LYS A 58 1.33 9.44 7.08
N LEU A 59 2.50 8.82 6.90
CA LEU A 59 2.74 7.46 7.36
C LEU A 59 2.85 7.45 8.89
N VAL A 60 2.04 6.61 9.54
CA VAL A 60 2.12 6.32 10.97
C VAL A 60 2.32 4.81 11.08
N GLU A 61 3.40 4.41 11.73
CA GLU A 61 3.71 3.00 11.97
C GLU A 61 3.31 2.63 13.39
N GLU A 62 2.51 1.57 13.53
CA GLU A 62 2.10 1.03 14.82
C GLU A 62 2.55 -0.44 14.91
N PRO A 63 3.39 -0.80 15.89
CA PRO A 63 3.80 -2.18 16.08
C PRO A 63 2.65 -2.98 16.71
N VAL A 64 2.11 -3.96 15.96
CA VAL A 64 1.04 -4.85 16.43
C VAL A 64 1.55 -6.29 16.59
N SER A 65 0.94 -7.03 17.53
CA SER A 65 1.19 -8.47 17.69
C SER A 65 0.45 -9.29 16.63
N LYS A 66 0.86 -10.54 16.40
CA LYS A 66 0.17 -11.43 15.45
C LYS A 66 -1.27 -11.67 15.91
N GLU A 67 -1.44 -11.92 17.20
CA GLU A 67 -2.74 -12.18 17.82
C GLU A 67 -3.68 -10.99 17.63
N THR A 68 -3.18 -9.76 17.81
CA THR A 68 -3.94 -8.53 17.56
C THR A 68 -4.30 -8.34 16.09
N LEU A 69 -3.38 -8.64 15.16
CA LEU A 69 -3.61 -8.48 13.72
C LEU A 69 -4.70 -9.40 13.16
N PHE A 70 -4.88 -10.57 13.78
CA PHE A 70 -5.88 -11.57 13.38
C PHE A 70 -7.10 -11.63 14.31
N ALA A 71 -7.22 -10.70 15.26
CA ALA A 71 -8.42 -10.60 16.09
C ALA A 71 -9.61 -10.12 15.25
N ASP A 72 -10.79 -10.69 15.46
CA ASP A 72 -12.00 -10.22 14.79
C ASP A 72 -12.42 -8.86 15.39
N GLU A 73 -12.74 -7.88 14.54
CA GLU A 73 -13.13 -6.53 14.95
C GLU A 73 -14.42 -6.49 15.81
N ASP A 74 -15.15 -7.61 15.88
CA ASP A 74 -16.35 -7.79 16.71
C ASP A 74 -16.04 -8.27 18.16
N ASP A 75 -14.81 -8.66 18.47
CA ASP A 75 -14.34 -9.02 19.83
C ASP A 75 -13.82 -7.80 20.61
N ASP A 76 -14.45 -6.64 20.40
CA ASP A 76 -14.04 -5.35 20.96
C ASP A 76 -14.53 -5.20 22.42
N ASP A 77 -13.93 -5.97 23.33
CA ASP A 77 -13.88 -5.63 24.75
C ASP A 77 -12.40 -5.63 25.19
N THR A 78 -11.87 -4.39 25.30
CA THR A 78 -10.67 -3.94 26.02
C THR A 78 -9.42 -3.52 25.22
N THR A 79 -9.23 -2.18 25.22
CA THR A 79 -7.97 -1.42 25.34
C THR A 79 -7.08 -1.21 24.11
N GLY A 80 -7.48 -0.22 23.29
CA GLY A 80 -6.55 0.65 22.55
C GLY A 80 -6.57 2.07 23.14
N GLU A 81 -5.66 2.37 24.06
CA GLU A 81 -5.53 3.69 24.69
C GLU A 81 -5.13 4.78 23.67
N LYS A 82 -5.83 5.90 23.80
CA LYS A 82 -5.66 7.19 23.11
C LYS A 82 -4.20 7.70 23.21
N PRO A 83 -3.61 8.27 22.14
CA PRO A 83 -2.28 8.88 22.24
C PRO A 83 -2.34 10.14 23.11
N ALA A 84 -1.60 10.15 24.22
CA ALA A 84 -1.47 11.30 25.10
C ALA A 84 -0.44 12.29 24.54
N ASP A 85 -0.95 13.45 24.18
CA ASP A 85 -0.21 14.68 23.90
C ASP A 85 0.38 15.27 25.20
N ASN A 86 1.65 15.66 25.11
CA ASN A 86 2.34 16.73 25.85
C ASN A 86 2.70 16.55 27.35
N ALA A 87 4.01 16.53 27.63
CA ALA A 87 4.61 17.12 28.84
C ALA A 87 6.11 17.40 28.66
N GLU A 88 6.43 18.64 28.29
CA GLU A 88 7.75 19.25 28.45
C GLU A 88 7.91 19.83 29.87
N ALA A 89 9.14 19.74 30.41
CA ALA A 89 9.75 20.52 31.49
C ALA A 89 9.42 20.26 32.99
N LYS A 90 10.48 19.87 33.73
CA LYS A 90 10.98 20.35 35.05
C LYS A 90 12.17 19.47 35.44
N ASP A 91 13.42 19.87 35.19
CA ASP A 91 14.29 20.66 36.08
C ASP A 91 14.07 20.42 37.58
N GLU A 92 15.00 19.69 38.23
CA GLU A 92 15.81 20.15 39.37
C GLU A 92 16.60 18.99 40.03
N SER A 93 17.92 19.11 40.00
CA SER A 93 18.94 18.76 41.01
C SER A 93 18.82 17.51 41.89
N ASN A 94 19.86 16.66 41.91
CA ASN A 94 20.76 16.55 43.07
C ASN A 94 22.12 15.91 42.70
N ALA A 95 23.17 16.43 43.31
CA ALA A 95 24.58 16.10 43.16
C ALA A 95 25.02 14.95 44.08
N GLU A 96 26.07 14.23 43.67
CA GLU A 96 27.18 13.69 44.50
C GLU A 96 28.19 13.03 43.53
N ALA A 97 29.38 13.59 43.27
CA ALA A 97 30.62 13.45 44.07
C ALA A 97 31.04 11.96 44.18
N LYS A 98 32.19 11.45 43.72
CA LYS A 98 33.55 11.98 43.54
C LYS A 98 34.35 11.09 42.57
N ALA A 99 35.41 11.67 42.01
CA ALA A 99 36.59 10.97 41.50
C ALA A 99 37.47 10.46 42.66
N ASP A 100 38.01 9.25 42.53
CA ASP A 100 39.44 8.90 42.60
C ASP A 100 39.64 7.49 42.02
#